data_AF-A0A6B2L7L3-F1
#
_entry.id   AF-A0A6B2L7L3-F1
#
_cell.length_a   1.000
_cell.length_b   1.000
_cell.length_c   1.000
_cell.angle_alpha   90.00
_cell.angle_beta   90.00
_cell.angle_gamma   90.00
#
_symmetry.space_group_name_H-M   'P 1'
#
loop_
_entity.id
_entity.type
_entity.pdbx_description
1 polymer ?
#
loop_
_entity_poly.entity_id
_entity_poly.type
_entity_poly.pdbx_seq_one_letter_code
_entity_poly.pdbx_strand_id
1 'polypeptide(L)'
;MYLVVSTESIPPGKTLYSVVEESIQNGVTLVQLREKHASTAAFLQTARALKLLTDRYHVPLLINDRLDIALATDAAGVHLGQSDMPAAQARSLLGPTKILGITVSTPSQALQAYKSSADYLGTDPIFPSPTKTDSPVLGLSHFRHLCTSTSLPVIGIGGIGPEEVPVVIGCGASGVAVVSAICSAGNVPEATSQLKQLVLSSLPCYSSDLSLFAAQCLEKVRSARPLIQHLTNYVVMNQTANVTIQAGARPVMAHENAQLTPFVKAVVLNTGTLDDQWIGAMRVVGRQANQLDIPVVLDPVGVGATEYRTKQNFSLLNDLKVRVLKGNPGEIACIAGEKETVSGVDSISTPRDPHLMLSQLALKYKTTVA
;
A
#
# COMPACT_ATOMS: atom_id res chain seq x y z
N MET A 1 -4.99 -7.03 10.55
CA MET A 1 -4.22 -8.13 11.17
C MET A 1 -4.95 -9.43 10.90
N TYR A 2 -4.26 -10.44 10.36
CA TYR A 2 -4.86 -11.69 9.93
C TYR A 2 -4.41 -12.84 10.86
N LEU A 3 -5.35 -13.56 11.46
CA LEU A 3 -5.07 -14.72 12.30
C LEU A 3 -5.33 -16.01 11.52
N VAL A 4 -4.34 -16.89 11.48
CA VAL A 4 -4.48 -18.25 10.95
C VAL A 4 -4.46 -19.22 12.13
N VAL A 5 -5.48 -20.08 12.23
CA VAL A 5 -5.68 -21.00 13.36
C VAL A 5 -5.97 -22.42 12.89
N SER A 6 -5.51 -23.37 13.70
CA SER A 6 -5.88 -24.78 13.64
C SER A 6 -6.09 -25.30 15.06
N THR A 7 -6.79 -26.43 15.21
CA THR A 7 -6.93 -27.09 16.53
C THR A 7 -5.56 -27.43 17.13
N GLU A 8 -4.59 -27.82 16.30
CA GLU A 8 -3.22 -28.14 16.71
C GLU A 8 -2.39 -26.92 17.14
N SER A 9 -2.77 -25.72 16.71
CA SER A 9 -2.07 -24.48 17.08
C SER A 9 -2.39 -23.99 18.49
N ILE A 10 -3.36 -24.61 19.17
CA ILE A 10 -3.86 -24.16 20.48
C ILE A 10 -3.14 -24.93 21.60
N PRO A 11 -2.50 -24.23 22.55
CA PRO A 11 -1.82 -24.87 23.67
C PRO A 11 -2.81 -25.50 24.65
N PRO A 12 -2.37 -26.51 25.44
CA PRO A 12 -3.20 -27.09 26.50
C PRO A 12 -3.74 -26.03 27.46
N GLY A 13 -4.99 -26.20 27.89
CA GLY A 13 -5.67 -25.27 28.81
C GLY A 13 -6.38 -24.09 28.13
N LYS A 14 -6.30 -23.97 26.80
CA LYS A 14 -7.09 -23.02 26.01
C LYS A 14 -7.97 -23.76 24.99
N THR A 15 -8.99 -23.08 24.48
CA THR A 15 -9.83 -23.61 23.38
C THR A 15 -9.61 -22.78 22.12
N LEU A 16 -9.81 -23.39 20.95
CA LEU A 16 -9.78 -22.67 19.67
C LEU A 16 -10.71 -21.46 19.68
N TYR A 17 -11.94 -21.63 20.20
CA TYR A 17 -12.95 -20.59 20.23
C TYR A 17 -12.57 -19.43 21.15
N SER A 18 -12.05 -19.72 22.35
CA SER A 18 -11.63 -18.66 23.29
C SER A 18 -10.45 -17.86 22.73
N VAL A 19 -9.46 -18.53 22.12
CA VAL A 19 -8.32 -17.85 21.50
C VAL A 19 -8.79 -16.96 20.35
N VAL A 20 -9.67 -17.45 19.47
CA VAL A 20 -10.19 -16.65 18.35
C VAL A 20 -11.01 -15.47 18.86
N GLU A 21 -11.90 -15.67 19.84
CA GLU A 21 -12.74 -14.60 20.40
C GLU A 21 -11.89 -13.51 21.05
N GLU A 22 -10.95 -13.88 21.92
CA GLU A 22 -10.01 -12.94 22.56
C GLU A 22 -9.19 -12.18 21.51
N SER A 23 -8.75 -12.85 20.44
CA SER A 23 -7.99 -12.21 19.37
C SER A 23 -8.84 -11.23 18.56
N ILE A 24 -10.10 -11.55 18.27
CA ILE A 24 -11.01 -10.65 17.57
C ILE A 24 -11.25 -9.38 18.38
N GLN A 25 -11.57 -9.54 19.67
CA GLN A 25 -11.85 -8.42 20.57
C GLN A 25 -10.66 -7.45 20.70
N ASN A 26 -9.43 -7.92 20.47
CA ASN A 26 -8.22 -7.14 20.66
C ASN A 26 -7.55 -6.67 19.35
N GLY A 27 -8.12 -6.99 18.17
CA GLY A 27 -7.69 -6.36 16.92
C GLY A 27 -7.58 -7.24 15.69
N VAL A 28 -7.86 -8.53 15.77
CA VAL A 28 -7.87 -9.39 14.58
C VAL A 28 -9.02 -8.97 13.67
N THR A 29 -8.71 -8.75 12.39
CA THR A 29 -9.66 -8.24 11.38
C THR A 29 -10.02 -9.29 10.33
N LEU A 30 -9.37 -10.45 10.36
CA LEU A 30 -9.61 -11.58 9.46
C LEU A 30 -9.18 -12.87 10.17
N VAL A 31 -9.97 -13.93 10.08
CA VAL A 31 -9.64 -15.25 10.64
C VAL A 31 -9.64 -16.29 9.53
N GLN A 32 -8.67 -17.20 9.55
CA GLN A 32 -8.65 -18.38 8.70
C GLN A 32 -8.55 -19.64 9.53
N LEU A 33 -9.44 -20.59 9.24
CA LEU A 33 -9.37 -21.95 9.77
C LEU A 33 -8.57 -22.84 8.82
N ARG A 34 -7.53 -23.47 9.35
CA ARG A 34 -6.62 -24.35 8.63
C ARG A 34 -6.51 -25.71 9.32
N GLU A 35 -7.32 -26.66 8.90
CA GLU A 35 -7.27 -28.04 9.39
C GLU A 35 -6.70 -28.98 8.33
N LYS A 36 -5.47 -29.45 8.52
CA LYS A 36 -4.80 -30.36 7.56
C LYS A 36 -5.11 -31.84 7.81
N HIS A 37 -5.34 -32.21 9.06
CA HIS A 37 -5.42 -33.60 9.50
C HIS A 37 -6.83 -34.00 9.96
N ALA A 38 -7.76 -33.05 10.08
CA ALA A 38 -9.13 -33.32 10.46
C ALA A 38 -9.90 -34.03 9.33
N SER A 39 -10.83 -34.90 9.70
CA SER A 39 -11.81 -35.42 8.75
C SER A 39 -12.70 -34.29 8.24
N THR A 40 -13.27 -34.45 7.03
CA THR A 40 -14.22 -33.48 6.45
C THR A 40 -15.36 -33.14 7.42
N ALA A 41 -15.90 -34.12 8.13
CA ALA A 41 -16.98 -33.92 9.10
C ALA A 41 -16.53 -33.06 10.30
N ALA A 42 -15.37 -33.35 10.86
CA ALA A 42 -14.81 -32.59 11.98
C ALA A 42 -14.46 -31.16 11.55
N PHE A 43 -13.83 -30.98 10.39
CA PHE A 43 -13.53 -29.65 9.83
C PHE A 43 -14.82 -28.85 9.64
N LEU A 44 -15.85 -29.44 9.03
CA LEU A 44 -17.12 -28.76 8.81
C LEU A 44 -17.78 -28.31 10.13
N GLN A 45 -17.73 -29.15 11.17
CA GLN A 45 -18.26 -28.81 12.48
C GLN A 45 -17.52 -27.62 13.10
N THR A 46 -16.18 -27.64 13.11
CA THR A 46 -15.37 -26.54 13.63
C THR A 46 -15.58 -25.26 12.83
N ALA A 47 -15.64 -25.35 11.50
CA ALA A 47 -15.86 -24.22 10.61
C ALA A 47 -17.22 -23.54 10.88
N ARG A 48 -18.30 -24.31 11.08
CA ARG A 48 -19.62 -23.76 11.43
C ARG A 48 -19.62 -23.03 12.77
N ALA A 49 -18.98 -23.61 13.78
CA ALA A 49 -18.88 -22.98 15.09
C ALA A 49 -18.07 -21.67 15.04
N LEU A 50 -16.94 -21.66 14.32
CA LEU A 50 -16.17 -20.43 14.11
C LEU A 50 -16.90 -19.39 13.25
N LYS A 51 -17.69 -19.80 12.27
CA LYS A 51 -18.49 -18.88 11.46
C LYS A 51 -19.48 -18.10 12.33
N LEU A 52 -20.22 -18.80 13.20
CA LEU A 52 -21.14 -18.17 14.15
C LEU A 52 -20.43 -17.19 15.09
N LEU A 53 -19.25 -17.57 15.58
CA LEU A 53 -18.44 -16.71 16.44
C LEU A 53 -17.96 -15.45 15.71
N THR A 54 -17.37 -15.61 14.53
CA THR A 54 -16.78 -14.52 13.74
C THR A 54 -17.84 -13.55 13.20
N ASP A 55 -19.01 -14.05 12.80
CA ASP A 55 -20.15 -13.25 12.37
C ASP A 55 -20.66 -12.29 13.46
N ARG A 56 -20.68 -12.75 14.72
CA ARG A 56 -21.07 -11.93 15.88
C ARG A 56 -20.26 -10.64 15.99
N TYR A 57 -18.99 -10.69 15.57
CA TYR A 57 -18.05 -9.58 15.63
C TYR A 57 -17.81 -8.93 14.26
N HIS A 58 -18.53 -9.34 13.22
CA HIS A 58 -18.35 -8.87 11.85
C HIS A 58 -16.91 -9.06 11.32
N VAL A 59 -16.23 -10.12 11.76
CA VAL A 59 -14.91 -10.49 11.25
C VAL A 59 -15.07 -11.60 10.21
N PRO A 60 -14.50 -11.50 9.00
CA PRO A 60 -14.65 -12.55 8.00
C PRO A 60 -13.89 -13.82 8.40
N LEU A 61 -14.52 -14.98 8.17
CA LEU A 61 -13.88 -16.30 8.26
C LEU A 61 -13.52 -16.81 6.85
N LEU A 62 -12.26 -17.17 6.65
CA LEU A 62 -11.77 -17.89 5.48
C LEU A 62 -11.50 -19.35 5.83
N ILE A 63 -11.68 -20.22 4.84
CA ILE A 63 -11.30 -21.64 4.95
C ILE A 63 -10.04 -21.87 4.12
N ASN A 64 -9.07 -22.57 4.69
CA ASN A 64 -7.85 -22.95 3.98
C ASN A 64 -8.08 -24.20 3.12
N ASP A 65 -7.62 -24.18 1.87
CA ASP A 65 -7.55 -25.24 0.84
C ASP A 65 -8.91 -25.83 0.40
N ARG A 66 -9.86 -26.00 1.32
CA ARG A 66 -11.13 -26.72 1.15
C ARG A 66 -12.27 -25.80 0.73
N LEU A 67 -12.36 -25.53 -0.58
CA LEU A 67 -13.45 -24.73 -1.17
C LEU A 67 -14.84 -25.31 -0.86
N ASP A 68 -14.98 -26.63 -0.85
CA ASP A 68 -16.21 -27.33 -0.51
C ASP A 68 -16.70 -27.01 0.91
N ILE A 69 -15.79 -26.96 1.88
CA ILE A 69 -16.09 -26.54 3.26
C ILE A 69 -16.45 -25.06 3.32
N ALA A 70 -15.75 -24.20 2.57
CA ALA A 70 -16.07 -22.77 2.48
C ALA A 70 -17.50 -22.54 2.00
N LEU A 71 -17.92 -23.25 0.95
CA LEU A 71 -19.27 -23.19 0.41
C LEU A 71 -20.30 -23.78 1.38
N ALA A 72 -20.03 -24.95 1.96
CA ALA A 72 -20.94 -25.64 2.87
C ALA A 72 -21.18 -24.92 4.22
N THR A 73 -20.30 -23.98 4.57
CA THR A 73 -20.42 -23.13 5.77
C THR A 73 -20.81 -21.69 5.47
N ASP A 74 -21.00 -21.35 4.19
CA ASP A 74 -21.17 -19.97 3.75
C ASP A 74 -20.07 -19.04 4.28
N ALA A 75 -18.83 -19.54 4.37
CA ALA A 75 -17.68 -18.75 4.81
C ALA A 75 -17.49 -17.51 3.91
N ALA A 76 -16.82 -16.49 4.44
CA ALA A 76 -16.58 -15.26 3.68
C ALA A 76 -15.71 -15.52 2.44
N GLY A 77 -14.93 -16.60 2.44
CA GLY A 77 -14.08 -16.96 1.33
C GLY A 77 -13.19 -18.17 1.59
N VAL A 78 -12.24 -18.37 0.67
CA VAL A 78 -11.26 -19.45 0.71
C VAL A 78 -9.86 -18.89 0.46
N HIS A 79 -8.85 -19.53 1.01
CA HIS A 79 -7.46 -19.32 0.65
C HIS A 79 -6.87 -20.61 0.08
N LEU A 80 -6.18 -20.52 -1.06
CA LEU A 80 -5.67 -21.68 -1.79
C LEU A 80 -4.17 -21.57 -2.02
N GLY A 81 -3.48 -22.69 -1.85
CA GLY A 81 -2.11 -22.92 -2.26
C GLY A 81 -1.98 -23.32 -3.73
N GLN A 82 -0.73 -23.45 -4.19
CA GLN A 82 -0.41 -23.78 -5.58
C GLN A 82 -0.76 -25.23 -5.97
N SER A 83 -0.89 -26.13 -4.99
CA SER A 83 -1.27 -27.53 -5.19
C SER A 83 -2.77 -27.80 -5.08
N ASP A 84 -3.56 -26.78 -4.74
CA ASP A 84 -4.98 -26.93 -4.47
C ASP A 84 -5.80 -26.71 -5.75
N MET A 85 -7.12 -26.52 -5.61
CA MET A 85 -7.97 -26.18 -6.76
C MET A 85 -7.43 -24.94 -7.48
N PRO A 86 -7.28 -24.97 -8.82
CA PRO A 86 -6.75 -23.81 -9.51
C PRO A 86 -7.68 -22.60 -9.39
N ALA A 87 -7.07 -21.42 -9.23
CA ALA A 87 -7.76 -20.19 -8.82
C ALA A 87 -8.93 -19.80 -9.72
N ALA A 88 -8.81 -19.97 -11.04
CA ALA A 88 -9.87 -19.65 -11.99
C ALA A 88 -11.12 -20.53 -11.79
N GLN A 89 -10.94 -21.82 -11.55
CA GLN A 89 -12.03 -22.76 -11.24
C GLN A 89 -12.65 -22.43 -9.89
N ALA A 90 -11.81 -22.14 -8.89
CA ALA A 90 -12.29 -21.75 -7.57
C ALA A 90 -13.14 -20.47 -7.65
N ARG A 91 -12.70 -19.43 -8.36
CA ARG A 91 -13.48 -18.20 -8.59
C ARG A 91 -14.81 -18.48 -9.27
N SER A 92 -14.84 -19.35 -10.27
CA SER A 92 -16.08 -19.71 -10.97
C SER A 92 -17.12 -20.36 -10.04
N LEU A 93 -16.68 -21.18 -9.09
CA LEU A 93 -17.57 -21.85 -8.12
C LEU A 93 -17.94 -20.96 -6.94
N LEU A 94 -17.00 -20.14 -6.48
CA LEU A 94 -17.15 -19.26 -5.32
C LEU A 94 -18.02 -18.03 -5.64
N GLY A 95 -18.06 -17.62 -6.91
CA GLY A 95 -18.76 -16.42 -7.37
C GLY A 95 -17.93 -15.14 -7.19
N PRO A 96 -18.46 -13.98 -7.61
CA PRO A 96 -17.70 -12.74 -7.68
C PRO A 96 -17.57 -11.99 -6.34
N THR A 97 -18.34 -12.37 -5.31
CA THR A 97 -18.47 -11.57 -4.08
C THR A 97 -17.67 -12.09 -2.90
N LYS A 98 -17.42 -13.39 -2.84
CA LYS A 98 -16.67 -14.04 -1.75
C LYS A 98 -15.16 -13.88 -1.97
N ILE A 99 -14.42 -13.84 -0.87
CA ILE A 99 -12.98 -13.57 -0.87
C ILE A 99 -12.20 -14.79 -1.39
N LEU A 100 -11.28 -14.57 -2.32
CA LEU A 100 -10.33 -15.55 -2.82
C LEU A 100 -8.90 -15.09 -2.56
N GLY A 101 -8.22 -15.75 -1.62
CA GLY A 101 -6.79 -15.57 -1.37
C GLY A 101 -5.97 -16.64 -2.07
N ILE A 102 -4.83 -16.27 -2.66
CA ILE A 102 -3.91 -17.22 -3.29
C ILE A 102 -2.51 -17.09 -2.70
N THR A 103 -1.91 -18.19 -2.27
CA THR A 103 -0.48 -18.21 -1.91
C THR A 103 0.38 -18.13 -3.16
N VAL A 104 1.35 -17.21 -3.21
CA VAL A 104 2.31 -17.06 -4.30
C VAL A 104 3.75 -16.91 -3.78
N SER A 105 4.73 -17.30 -4.58
CA SER A 105 6.16 -17.12 -4.29
C SER A 105 6.93 -16.40 -5.40
N THR A 106 6.29 -16.17 -6.56
CA THR A 106 6.92 -15.50 -7.71
C THR A 106 6.01 -14.44 -8.34
N PRO A 107 6.59 -13.42 -9.00
CA PRO A 107 5.81 -12.43 -9.76
C PRO A 107 4.90 -13.03 -10.83
N SER A 108 5.30 -14.13 -11.47
CA SER A 108 4.48 -14.80 -12.49
C SER A 108 3.22 -15.43 -11.88
N GLN A 109 3.33 -16.03 -10.70
CA GLN A 109 2.18 -16.53 -9.95
C GLN A 109 1.27 -15.40 -9.47
N ALA A 110 1.84 -14.27 -9.02
CA ALA A 110 1.06 -13.09 -8.65
C ALA A 110 0.23 -12.56 -9.83
N LEU A 111 0.81 -12.51 -11.04
CA LEU A 111 0.10 -12.13 -12.26
C LEU A 111 -1.01 -13.14 -12.63
N GLN A 112 -0.76 -14.45 -12.46
CA GLN A 112 -1.78 -15.47 -12.69
C GLN A 112 -2.95 -15.38 -11.71
N ALA A 113 -2.66 -15.11 -10.44
CA ALA A 113 -3.67 -14.89 -9.40
C ALA A 113 -4.52 -13.66 -9.72
N TYR A 114 -3.90 -12.54 -10.14
CA TYR A 114 -4.62 -11.36 -10.62
C TYR A 114 -5.55 -11.67 -11.80
N LYS A 115 -5.06 -12.37 -12.82
CA LYS A 115 -5.88 -12.80 -13.96
C LYS A 115 -7.04 -13.71 -13.57
N SER A 116 -6.87 -14.46 -12.48
CA SER A 116 -7.90 -15.34 -11.92
C SER A 116 -8.87 -14.60 -10.99
N SER A 117 -8.77 -13.27 -10.91
CA SER A 117 -9.57 -12.42 -10.02
C SER A 117 -9.42 -12.81 -8.54
N ALA A 118 -8.19 -13.11 -8.10
CA ALA A 118 -7.89 -13.21 -6.68
C ALA A 118 -8.02 -11.82 -6.01
N ASP A 119 -8.50 -11.79 -4.78
CA ASP A 119 -8.71 -10.55 -4.02
C ASP A 119 -7.45 -10.12 -3.25
N TYR A 120 -6.63 -11.10 -2.84
CA TYR A 120 -5.36 -10.84 -2.18
C TYR A 120 -4.38 -12.00 -2.36
N LEU A 121 -3.11 -11.73 -2.06
CA LEU A 121 -2.03 -12.69 -2.13
C LEU A 121 -1.51 -12.99 -0.72
N GLY A 122 -1.38 -14.28 -0.40
CA GLY A 122 -0.52 -14.75 0.69
C GLY A 122 0.85 -15.13 0.13
N THR A 123 1.85 -15.30 0.99
CA THR A 123 3.20 -15.70 0.56
C THR A 123 3.62 -17.02 1.21
N ASP A 124 4.69 -17.61 0.70
CA ASP A 124 5.46 -18.56 1.48
C ASP A 124 6.10 -17.88 2.71
N PRO A 125 6.55 -18.67 3.71
CA PRO A 125 7.12 -18.13 4.94
C PRO A 125 8.25 -17.14 4.66
N ILE A 126 8.12 -15.91 5.17
CA ILE A 126 9.15 -14.88 5.01
C ILE A 126 10.37 -15.19 5.88
N PHE A 127 10.11 -15.71 7.08
CA PHE A 127 11.11 -16.13 8.06
C PHE A 127 10.92 -17.61 8.40
N PRO A 128 11.95 -18.28 8.96
CA PRO A 128 11.80 -19.62 9.51
C PRO A 128 10.64 -19.67 10.52
N SER A 129 9.83 -20.72 10.48
CA SER A 129 8.69 -20.88 11.38
C SER A 129 8.49 -22.34 11.78
N PRO A 130 8.17 -22.62 13.05
CA PRO A 130 7.85 -23.98 13.49
C PRO A 130 6.52 -24.51 12.92
N THR A 131 5.66 -23.66 12.36
CA THR A 131 4.31 -24.03 11.91
C THR A 131 4.26 -24.58 10.47
N LYS A 132 5.28 -24.31 9.64
CA LYS A 132 5.37 -24.80 8.25
C LYS A 132 6.82 -25.20 7.96
N THR A 133 7.15 -26.47 8.14
CA THR A 133 8.50 -27.03 7.95
C THR A 133 8.83 -27.35 6.49
N ASP A 134 7.82 -27.53 5.64
CA ASP A 134 7.96 -28.13 4.30
C ASP A 134 8.06 -27.09 3.18
N SER A 135 8.36 -25.83 3.49
CA SER A 135 8.42 -24.76 2.48
C SER A 135 9.71 -23.95 2.61
N PRO A 136 10.37 -23.63 1.48
CA PRO A 136 11.55 -22.78 1.49
C PRO A 136 11.18 -21.39 2.01
N VAL A 137 12.08 -20.81 2.81
CA VAL A 137 11.93 -19.44 3.31
C VAL A 137 12.13 -18.48 2.14
N LEU A 138 11.16 -17.60 1.90
CA LEU A 138 11.17 -16.63 0.80
C LEU A 138 12.26 -15.57 1.00
N GLY A 139 12.38 -15.06 2.23
CA GLY A 139 13.27 -13.97 2.59
C GLY A 139 12.75 -12.59 2.19
N LEU A 140 13.22 -11.56 2.89
CA LEU A 140 12.72 -10.19 2.76
C LEU A 140 12.97 -9.56 1.38
N SER A 141 14.08 -9.89 0.72
CA SER A 141 14.42 -9.36 -0.60
C SER A 141 13.42 -9.80 -1.67
N HIS A 142 13.12 -11.11 -1.71
CA HIS A 142 12.12 -11.65 -2.62
C HIS A 142 10.72 -11.19 -2.25
N PHE A 143 10.38 -11.14 -0.96
CA PHE A 143 9.10 -10.63 -0.49
C PHE A 143 8.85 -9.19 -0.94
N ARG A 144 9.84 -8.30 -0.81
CA ARG A 144 9.77 -6.92 -1.31
C ARG A 144 9.57 -6.87 -2.81
N HIS A 145 10.31 -7.67 -3.57
CA HIS A 145 10.16 -7.73 -5.01
C HIS A 145 8.74 -8.16 -5.42
N LEU A 146 8.20 -9.18 -4.75
CA LEU A 146 6.84 -9.66 -4.95
C LEU A 146 5.81 -8.56 -4.67
N CYS A 147 5.91 -7.86 -3.54
CA CYS A 147 5.02 -6.74 -3.20
C CYS A 147 5.01 -5.66 -4.28
N THR A 148 6.18 -5.34 -4.86
CA THR A 148 6.29 -4.33 -5.94
C THR A 148 5.84 -4.82 -7.31
N SER A 149 5.59 -6.12 -7.48
CA SER A 149 5.27 -6.73 -8.79
C SER A 149 3.77 -6.84 -9.07
N THR A 150 2.91 -6.48 -8.12
CA THR A 150 1.46 -6.62 -8.21
C THR A 150 0.74 -5.41 -7.63
N SER A 151 -0.49 -5.18 -8.08
CA SER A 151 -1.42 -4.23 -7.47
C SER A 151 -2.35 -4.87 -6.44
N LEU A 152 -2.36 -6.21 -6.33
CA LEU A 152 -3.16 -6.90 -5.32
C LEU A 152 -2.57 -6.72 -3.92
N PRO A 153 -3.40 -6.62 -2.87
CA PRO A 153 -2.94 -6.64 -1.49
C PRO A 153 -2.10 -7.89 -1.21
N VAL A 154 -0.90 -7.69 -0.66
CA VAL A 154 -0.01 -8.79 -0.26
C VAL A 154 0.02 -8.89 1.26
N ILE A 155 -0.30 -10.07 1.78
CA ILE A 155 -0.24 -10.37 3.21
C ILE A 155 0.98 -11.23 3.49
N GLY A 156 1.91 -10.69 4.28
CA GLY A 156 3.09 -11.43 4.70
C GLY A 156 2.74 -12.48 5.77
N ILE A 157 3.34 -13.66 5.70
CA ILE A 157 3.15 -14.75 6.66
C ILE A 157 4.46 -15.50 6.92
N GLY A 158 4.54 -16.19 8.06
CA GLY A 158 5.60 -17.14 8.39
C GLY A 158 6.72 -16.51 9.21
N GLY A 159 6.77 -16.91 10.49
CA GLY A 159 7.77 -16.44 11.45
C GLY A 159 7.64 -14.96 11.81
N ILE A 160 6.42 -14.41 11.73
CA ILE A 160 6.17 -13.00 12.05
C ILE A 160 5.78 -12.85 13.51
N GLY A 161 6.58 -12.10 14.26
CA GLY A 161 6.28 -11.58 15.59
C GLY A 161 6.39 -10.05 15.64
N PRO A 162 6.38 -9.46 16.85
CA PRO A 162 6.45 -8.00 17.03
C PRO A 162 7.64 -7.32 16.32
N GLU A 163 8.79 -7.98 16.28
CA GLU A 163 10.01 -7.42 15.67
C GLU A 163 9.95 -7.42 14.14
N GLU A 164 9.29 -8.40 13.54
CA GLU A 164 9.19 -8.55 12.09
C GLU A 164 8.11 -7.66 11.45
N VAL A 165 7.05 -7.33 12.21
CA VAL A 165 5.90 -6.57 11.67
C VAL A 165 6.31 -5.28 10.94
N PRO A 166 7.12 -4.38 11.53
CA PRO A 166 7.51 -3.15 10.85
C PRO A 166 8.33 -3.40 9.58
N VAL A 167 9.17 -4.44 9.58
CA VAL A 167 10.05 -4.79 8.46
C VAL A 167 9.22 -5.34 7.29
N VAL A 168 8.28 -6.24 7.57
CA VAL A 168 7.40 -6.84 6.57
C VAL A 168 6.50 -5.79 5.94
N ILE A 169 5.90 -4.91 6.75
CA ILE A 169 5.07 -3.81 6.22
C ILE A 169 5.92 -2.82 5.43
N GLY A 170 7.12 -2.48 5.91
CA GLY A 170 8.08 -1.64 5.19
C GLY A 170 8.53 -2.19 3.82
N CYS A 171 8.34 -3.49 3.57
CA CYS A 171 8.56 -4.12 2.27
C CYS A 171 7.38 -3.97 1.30
N GLY A 172 6.24 -3.42 1.75
CA GLY A 172 5.05 -3.17 0.94
C GLY A 172 3.85 -4.08 1.27
N ALA A 173 3.89 -4.81 2.38
CA ALA A 173 2.76 -5.65 2.79
C ALA A 173 1.54 -4.79 3.19
N SER A 174 0.35 -5.18 2.74
CA SER A 174 -0.92 -4.57 3.15
C SER A 174 -1.38 -5.05 4.53
N GLY A 175 -0.73 -6.08 5.06
CA GLY A 175 -0.96 -6.62 6.39
C GLY A 175 -0.07 -7.82 6.66
N VAL A 176 -0.22 -8.39 7.85
CA VAL A 176 0.51 -9.57 8.29
C VAL A 176 -0.46 -10.63 8.79
N ALA A 177 -0.11 -11.88 8.51
CA ALA A 177 -0.75 -13.07 9.04
C ALA A 177 0.14 -13.73 10.09
N VAL A 178 -0.46 -14.08 11.23
CA VAL A 178 0.23 -14.67 12.37
C VAL A 178 -0.48 -15.95 12.84
N VAL A 179 0.30 -16.86 13.43
CA VAL A 179 -0.20 -18.10 14.06
C VAL A 179 0.29 -18.15 15.50
N SER A 180 1.53 -18.61 15.72
CA SER A 180 2.10 -18.84 17.05
C SER A 180 2.26 -17.57 17.89
N ALA A 181 2.51 -16.42 17.26
CA ALA A 181 2.63 -15.13 17.94
C ALA A 181 1.37 -14.75 18.73
N ILE A 182 0.20 -15.30 18.36
CA ILE A 182 -1.05 -15.13 19.09
C ILE A 182 -1.45 -16.44 19.77
N CYS A 183 -1.58 -17.54 19.03
CA CYS A 183 -2.11 -18.80 19.56
C CYS A 183 -1.29 -19.35 20.74
N SER A 184 0.02 -19.19 20.70
CA SER A 184 0.95 -19.68 21.73
C SER A 184 1.29 -18.62 22.79
N ALA A 185 0.69 -17.43 22.73
CA ALA A 185 0.94 -16.38 23.70
C ALA A 185 0.37 -16.74 25.08
N GLY A 186 1.09 -16.40 26.15
CA GLY A 186 0.59 -16.50 27.52
C GLY A 186 -0.69 -15.66 27.69
N ASN A 187 -0.64 -14.41 27.23
CA ASN A 187 -1.74 -13.45 27.22
C ASN A 187 -2.12 -13.09 25.77
N VAL A 188 -3.20 -13.70 25.26
CA VAL A 188 -3.69 -13.50 23.88
C VAL A 188 -4.16 -12.05 23.64
N PRO A 189 -4.97 -11.44 24.53
CA PRO A 189 -5.37 -10.03 24.41
C PRO A 189 -4.20 -9.06 24.24
N GLU A 190 -3.17 -9.22 25.08
CA GLU A 190 -1.99 -8.34 25.09
C GLU A 190 -1.16 -8.51 23.81
N ALA A 191 -0.83 -9.75 23.44
CA ALA A 191 -0.07 -10.04 22.22
C ALA A 191 -0.78 -9.51 20.96
N THR A 192 -2.11 -9.69 20.91
CA THR A 192 -2.95 -9.21 19.80
C THR A 192 -2.96 -7.69 19.72
N SER A 193 -3.14 -7.01 20.86
CA SER A 193 -3.16 -5.54 20.93
C SER A 193 -1.81 -4.94 20.52
N GLN A 194 -0.71 -5.55 20.98
CA GLN A 194 0.64 -5.14 20.61
C GLN A 194 0.86 -5.27 19.09
N LEU A 195 0.53 -6.42 18.50
CA LEU A 195 0.66 -6.64 17.06
C LEU A 195 -0.22 -5.69 16.25
N LYS A 196 -1.46 -5.43 16.70
CA LYS A 196 -2.35 -4.44 16.08
C LYS A 196 -1.68 -3.06 16.04
N GLN A 197 -1.14 -2.59 17.17
CA GLN A 197 -0.48 -1.28 17.25
C GLN A 197 0.71 -1.19 16.30
N LEU A 198 1.55 -2.23 16.26
CA LEU A 198 2.70 -2.30 15.35
C LEU A 198 2.27 -2.30 13.88
N VAL A 199 1.21 -3.03 13.52
CA VAL A 199 0.67 -3.01 12.17
C VAL A 199 0.18 -1.61 11.81
N LEU A 200 -0.62 -0.98 12.66
CA LEU A 200 -1.18 0.35 12.40
C LEU A 200 -0.10 1.44 12.33
N SER A 201 0.93 1.38 13.17
CA SER A 201 2.02 2.35 13.15
C SER A 201 2.97 2.16 11.97
N SER A 202 3.05 0.95 11.41
CA SER A 202 3.93 0.62 10.29
C SER A 202 3.27 0.81 8.92
N LEU A 203 1.93 0.69 8.83
CA LEU A 203 1.22 0.89 7.57
C LEU A 203 1.39 2.34 7.09
N PRO A 204 1.83 2.56 5.84
CA PRO A 204 1.97 3.91 5.30
C PRO A 204 0.59 4.59 5.25
N CYS A 205 0.35 5.50 6.21
CA CYS A 205 -0.86 6.33 6.37
C CYS A 205 -2.18 5.59 6.14
N TYR A 206 -2.52 4.65 7.02
CA TYR A 206 -3.94 4.28 7.21
C TYR A 206 -4.50 5.10 8.38
N SER A 207 -4.98 6.30 8.09
CA SER A 207 -5.98 6.91 8.96
C SER A 207 -7.34 6.39 8.52
N SER A 208 -8.10 5.76 9.41
CA SER A 208 -9.50 5.40 9.15
C SER A 208 -10.37 6.64 8.89
N ASP A 209 -9.88 7.83 9.22
CA ASP A 209 -10.49 9.12 8.88
C ASP A 209 -9.45 10.05 8.22
N LEU A 210 -9.48 10.12 6.89
CA LEU A 210 -8.59 10.99 6.12
C LEU A 210 -8.73 12.46 6.52
N SER A 211 -9.91 12.89 6.97
CA SER A 211 -10.18 14.27 7.38
C SER A 211 -9.41 14.60 8.66
N LEU A 212 -9.45 13.71 9.65
CA LEU A 212 -8.70 13.86 10.89
C LEU A 212 -7.19 13.89 10.62
N PHE A 213 -6.71 13.01 9.75
CA PHE A 213 -5.29 12.98 9.37
C PHE A 213 -4.86 14.26 8.65
N ALA A 214 -5.67 14.74 7.70
CA ALA A 214 -5.42 16.00 7.01
C ALA A 214 -5.38 17.17 8.00
N ALA A 215 -6.29 17.20 8.98
CA ALA A 215 -6.28 18.21 10.04
C ALA A 215 -4.99 18.16 10.88
N GLN A 216 -4.56 16.97 11.29
CA GLN A 216 -3.30 16.77 12.02
C GLN A 216 -2.07 17.18 11.21
N CYS A 217 -2.04 16.88 9.91
CA CYS A 217 -0.99 17.33 9.01
C CYS A 217 -0.95 18.87 8.92
N LEU A 218 -2.09 19.51 8.76
CA LEU A 218 -2.19 20.96 8.70
C LEU A 218 -1.76 21.62 10.02
N GLU A 219 -2.11 21.04 11.16
CA GLU A 219 -1.68 21.49 12.49
C GLU A 219 -0.15 21.40 12.65
N LYS A 220 0.46 20.31 12.17
CA LYS A 220 1.93 20.16 12.14
C LYS A 220 2.60 21.24 11.29
N VAL A 221 2.05 21.56 10.11
CA VAL A 221 2.56 22.63 9.24
C VAL A 221 2.45 23.98 9.96
N ARG A 222 1.29 24.30 10.54
CA ARG A 222 1.05 25.56 11.27
C ARG A 222 1.96 25.72 12.49
N SER A 223 2.23 24.64 13.21
CA SER A 223 3.12 24.64 14.37
C SER A 223 4.58 24.79 13.98
N ALA A 224 5.04 24.06 12.95
CA ALA A 224 6.43 24.09 12.51
C ALA A 224 6.79 25.32 11.67
N ARG A 225 5.81 25.98 11.06
CA ARG A 225 5.95 27.14 10.17
C ARG A 225 7.10 26.98 9.15
N PRO A 226 7.10 25.89 8.37
CA PRO A 226 8.22 25.53 7.50
C PRO A 226 8.48 26.60 6.44
N LEU A 227 9.74 26.79 6.07
CA LEU A 227 10.12 27.62 4.93
C LEU A 227 10.03 26.79 3.65
N ILE A 228 9.27 27.28 2.67
CA ILE A 228 8.99 26.59 1.40
C ILE A 228 9.53 27.45 0.26
N GLN A 229 10.48 26.91 -0.51
CA GLN A 229 11.02 27.61 -1.66
C GLN A 229 10.22 27.26 -2.91
N HIS A 230 9.70 28.29 -3.57
CA HIS A 230 8.92 28.15 -4.80
C HIS A 230 9.74 28.68 -5.97
N LEU A 231 9.89 27.84 -6.99
CA LEU A 231 10.33 28.23 -8.32
C LEU A 231 9.12 28.08 -9.24
N THR A 232 8.46 29.19 -9.53
CA THR A 232 7.17 29.22 -10.23
C THR A 232 7.08 30.40 -11.19
N ASN A 233 6.04 30.40 -12.00
CA ASN A 233 5.78 31.46 -12.96
C ASN A 233 5.22 32.73 -12.31
N TYR A 234 5.39 33.87 -13.02
CA TYR A 234 4.94 35.18 -12.54
C TYR A 234 3.43 35.28 -12.32
N VAL A 235 2.61 34.51 -13.06
CA VAL A 235 1.14 34.56 -12.97
C VAL A 235 0.66 34.06 -11.62
N VAL A 236 1.20 32.93 -11.15
CA VAL A 236 0.74 32.29 -9.91
C VAL A 236 1.62 32.61 -8.70
N MET A 237 2.74 33.31 -8.85
CA MET A 237 3.71 33.56 -7.77
C MET A 237 3.08 34.19 -6.52
N ASN A 238 2.25 35.22 -6.70
CA ASN A 238 1.57 35.85 -5.57
C ASN A 238 0.53 34.91 -4.93
N GLN A 239 -0.22 34.17 -5.75
CA GLN A 239 -1.21 33.21 -5.28
C GLN A 239 -0.57 32.08 -4.47
N THR A 240 0.53 31.50 -4.96
CA THR A 240 1.25 30.44 -4.26
C THR A 240 1.86 30.94 -2.95
N ALA A 241 2.40 32.17 -2.90
CA ALA A 241 2.83 32.79 -1.64
C ALA A 241 1.68 32.85 -0.63
N ASN A 242 0.53 33.40 -1.03
CA ASN A 242 -0.61 33.58 -0.14
C ASN A 242 -1.17 32.25 0.34
N VAL A 243 -1.29 31.25 -0.53
CA VAL A 243 -1.74 29.89 -0.15
C VAL A 243 -0.78 29.26 0.86
N THR A 244 0.54 29.39 0.64
CA THR A 244 1.56 28.89 1.59
C THR A 244 1.43 29.57 2.96
N ILE A 245 1.17 30.87 3.00
CA ILE A 245 0.94 31.63 4.25
C ILE A 245 -0.34 31.15 4.95
N GLN A 246 -1.44 31.01 4.22
CA GLN A 246 -2.73 30.56 4.77
C GLN A 246 -2.67 29.12 5.31
N ALA A 247 -1.86 28.26 4.70
CA ALA A 247 -1.56 26.93 5.21
C ALA A 247 -0.71 26.96 6.51
N GLY A 248 -0.13 28.10 6.89
CA GLY A 248 0.69 28.28 8.09
C GLY A 248 2.20 28.18 7.86
N ALA A 249 2.65 28.08 6.60
CA ALA A 249 4.04 28.02 6.23
C ALA A 249 4.59 29.40 5.80
N ARG A 250 5.88 29.47 5.47
CA ARG A 250 6.57 30.68 5.00
C ARG A 250 7.06 30.49 3.57
N PRO A 251 6.58 31.26 2.59
CA PRO A 251 7.09 31.17 1.23
C PRO A 251 8.42 31.91 1.07
N VAL A 252 9.28 31.42 0.17
CA VAL A 252 10.41 32.17 -0.39
C VAL A 252 10.44 31.99 -1.91
N MET A 253 10.55 33.10 -2.63
CA MET A 253 10.48 33.18 -4.11
C MET A 253 11.86 33.41 -4.76
N ALA A 254 12.93 32.97 -4.08
CA ALA A 254 14.30 33.20 -4.52
C ALA A 254 14.65 32.35 -5.75
N HIS A 255 14.89 33.03 -6.88
CA HIS A 255 15.25 32.43 -8.17
C HIS A 255 16.59 32.95 -8.75
N GLU A 256 17.11 34.07 -8.25
CA GLU A 256 18.20 34.86 -8.87
C GLU A 256 19.57 34.15 -8.90
N ASN A 257 19.86 33.24 -7.98
CA ASN A 257 21.18 32.58 -7.86
C ASN A 257 21.15 31.05 -8.07
N ALA A 258 20.03 30.49 -8.54
CA ALA A 258 19.85 29.04 -8.70
C ALA A 258 20.30 28.24 -7.45
N GLN A 259 20.02 28.75 -6.24
CA GLN A 259 20.49 28.17 -4.99
C GLN A 259 19.33 27.84 -4.05
N LEU A 260 19.45 26.71 -3.36
CA LEU A 260 18.57 26.34 -2.27
C LEU A 260 18.76 27.31 -1.10
N THR A 261 17.68 27.95 -0.69
CA THR A 261 17.66 28.89 0.43
C THR A 261 17.93 28.13 1.74
N PRO A 262 18.76 28.65 2.66
CA PRO A 262 18.98 28.02 3.96
C PRO A 262 17.68 27.77 4.72
N PHE A 263 17.64 26.67 5.48
CA PHE A 263 16.50 26.26 6.33
C PHE A 263 15.19 25.91 5.61
N VAL A 264 15.20 25.84 4.27
CA VAL A 264 14.06 25.32 3.49
C VAL A 264 13.73 23.90 3.92
N LYS A 265 12.42 23.62 4.02
CA LYS A 265 11.87 22.31 4.39
C LYS A 265 11.12 21.63 3.26
N ALA A 266 10.82 22.33 2.17
CA ALA A 266 10.34 21.75 0.92
C ALA A 266 10.59 22.70 -0.26
N VAL A 267 10.71 22.14 -1.46
CA VAL A 267 10.84 22.88 -2.71
C VAL A 267 9.64 22.58 -3.61
N VAL A 268 9.05 23.62 -4.20
CA VAL A 268 7.98 23.52 -5.20
C VAL A 268 8.51 24.04 -6.52
N LEU A 269 8.53 23.16 -7.53
CA LEU A 269 8.94 23.45 -8.90
C LEU A 269 7.68 23.47 -9.78
N ASN A 270 7.36 24.60 -10.38
CA ASN A 270 6.24 24.75 -11.30
C ASN A 270 6.76 25.24 -12.64
N THR A 271 6.59 24.45 -13.70
CA THR A 271 7.17 24.72 -15.02
C THR A 271 6.30 25.64 -15.91
N GLY A 272 5.38 26.42 -15.32
CA GLY A 272 4.49 27.31 -16.07
C GLY A 272 5.25 28.32 -16.94
N THR A 273 6.36 28.86 -16.45
CA THR A 273 7.34 29.63 -17.24
C THR A 273 8.42 28.67 -17.71
N LEU A 274 8.48 28.47 -19.03
CA LEU A 274 9.44 27.55 -19.65
C LEU A 274 10.48 28.38 -20.39
N ASP A 275 11.53 28.72 -19.64
CA ASP A 275 12.75 29.36 -20.12
C ASP A 275 13.95 28.52 -19.62
N ASP A 276 15.02 28.44 -20.41
CA ASP A 276 16.18 27.59 -20.11
C ASP A 276 16.86 27.98 -18.79
N GLN A 277 16.88 29.28 -18.44
CA GLN A 277 17.44 29.72 -17.16
C GLN A 277 16.59 29.25 -15.99
N TRP A 278 15.26 29.34 -16.12
CA TRP A 278 14.32 28.88 -15.10
C TRP A 278 14.41 27.37 -14.88
N ILE A 279 14.41 26.58 -15.95
CA ILE A 279 14.57 25.12 -15.85
C ILE A 279 15.95 24.75 -15.29
N GLY A 280 17.00 25.49 -15.67
CA GLY A 280 18.33 25.37 -15.09
C GLY A 280 18.33 25.57 -13.58
N ALA A 281 17.71 26.64 -13.10
CA ALA A 281 17.58 26.94 -11.67
C ALA A 281 16.79 25.85 -10.93
N MET A 282 15.68 25.37 -11.50
CA MET A 282 14.89 24.27 -10.94
C MET A 282 15.72 23.00 -10.77
N ARG A 283 16.55 22.65 -11.76
CA ARG A 283 17.42 21.48 -11.69
C ARG A 283 18.48 21.62 -10.59
N VAL A 284 19.12 22.79 -10.46
CA VAL A 284 20.15 23.00 -9.43
C VAL A 284 19.53 22.95 -8.02
N VAL A 285 18.45 23.71 -7.79
CA VAL A 285 17.77 23.74 -6.48
C VAL A 285 17.20 22.36 -6.14
N GLY A 286 16.59 21.67 -7.10
CA GLY A 286 16.07 20.31 -6.93
C GLY A 286 17.15 19.30 -6.53
N ARG A 287 18.32 19.34 -7.17
CA ARG A 287 19.46 18.47 -6.82
C ARG A 287 19.99 18.75 -5.42
N GLN A 288 20.13 20.02 -5.05
CA GLN A 288 20.55 20.42 -3.71
C GLN A 288 19.52 19.96 -2.66
N ALA A 289 18.22 20.10 -2.93
CA ALA A 289 17.16 19.60 -2.06
C ALA A 289 17.25 18.07 -1.90
N ASN A 290 17.43 17.33 -2.99
CA ASN A 290 17.57 15.87 -2.95
C ASN A 290 18.79 15.40 -2.15
N GLN A 291 19.94 16.09 -2.26
CA GLN A 291 21.13 15.79 -1.47
C GLN A 291 20.89 15.94 0.04
N LEU A 292 19.99 16.83 0.43
CA LEU A 292 19.61 17.08 1.82
C LEU A 292 18.33 16.34 2.25
N ASP A 293 17.82 15.42 1.42
CA ASP A 293 16.51 14.74 1.53
C ASP A 293 15.32 15.69 1.79
N ILE A 294 15.43 16.93 1.30
CA ILE A 294 14.34 17.90 1.31
C ILE A 294 13.34 17.51 0.21
N PRO A 295 12.03 17.41 0.53
CA PRO A 295 11.01 17.01 -0.43
C PRO A 295 10.88 18.01 -1.58
N VAL A 296 10.85 17.50 -2.81
CA VAL A 296 10.58 18.24 -4.04
C VAL A 296 9.18 17.90 -4.55
N VAL A 297 8.37 18.94 -4.77
CA VAL A 297 7.08 18.86 -5.46
C VAL A 297 7.26 19.40 -6.88
N LEU A 298 6.82 18.64 -7.88
CA LEU A 298 6.85 19.07 -9.28
C LEU A 298 5.42 19.22 -9.82
N ASP A 299 5.15 20.39 -10.39
CA ASP A 299 3.94 20.74 -11.13
C ASP A 299 4.32 20.97 -12.61
N PRO A 300 4.17 19.95 -13.49
CA PRO A 300 4.77 19.91 -14.82
C PRO A 300 3.91 20.62 -15.87
N VAL A 301 3.55 21.87 -15.58
CA VAL A 301 2.58 22.67 -16.35
C VAL A 301 2.85 22.63 -17.85
N GLY A 302 1.85 22.17 -18.60
CA GLY A 302 1.87 22.16 -20.07
C GLY A 302 2.75 21.06 -20.68
N VAL A 303 3.11 20.02 -19.92
CA VAL A 303 3.53 18.74 -20.53
C VAL A 303 2.42 18.25 -21.47
N GLY A 304 2.81 17.79 -22.66
CA GLY A 304 1.88 17.44 -23.73
C GLY A 304 1.44 18.61 -24.63
N ALA A 305 1.62 19.87 -24.21
CA ALA A 305 1.22 21.02 -25.03
C ALA A 305 2.20 21.33 -26.18
N THR A 306 3.51 21.12 -25.98
CA THR A 306 4.53 21.23 -27.03
C THR A 306 5.67 20.25 -26.76
N GLU A 307 6.43 19.88 -27.79
CA GLU A 307 7.58 18.98 -27.66
C GLU A 307 8.64 19.51 -26.67
N TYR A 308 8.92 20.81 -26.72
CA TYR A 308 9.89 21.43 -25.82
C TYR A 308 9.45 21.34 -24.36
N ARG A 309 8.18 21.71 -24.06
CA ARG A 309 7.63 21.61 -22.69
C ARG A 309 7.66 20.18 -22.18
N THR A 310 7.29 19.22 -23.04
CA THR A 310 7.31 17.80 -22.71
C THR A 310 8.73 17.33 -22.37
N LYS A 311 9.70 17.64 -23.24
CA LYS A 311 11.10 17.23 -23.06
C LYS A 311 11.71 17.78 -21.76
N GLN A 312 11.48 19.04 -21.44
CA GLN A 312 12.04 19.66 -20.22
C GLN A 312 11.41 19.07 -18.95
N ASN A 313 10.09 18.85 -18.93
CA ASN A 313 9.43 18.22 -17.78
C ASN A 313 9.91 16.78 -17.57
N PHE A 314 10.06 15.98 -18.63
CA PHE A 314 10.66 14.65 -18.52
C PHE A 314 12.11 14.71 -18.04
N SER A 315 12.89 15.70 -18.48
CA SER A 315 14.26 15.88 -17.98
C SER A 315 14.28 16.15 -16.48
N LEU A 316 13.43 17.04 -15.96
CA LEU A 316 13.34 17.30 -14.52
C LEU A 316 12.89 16.06 -13.73
N LEU A 317 11.88 15.34 -14.23
CA LEU A 317 11.39 14.10 -13.61
C LEU A 317 12.45 13.00 -13.52
N ASN A 318 13.30 12.88 -14.55
CA ASN A 318 14.36 11.88 -14.60
C ASN A 318 15.60 12.30 -13.79
N ASP A 319 15.87 13.60 -13.71
CA ASP A 319 17.05 14.15 -13.03
C ASP A 319 16.87 14.32 -11.51
N LEU A 320 15.63 14.37 -11.03
CA LEU A 320 15.28 14.71 -9.65
C LEU A 320 14.49 13.58 -8.97
N LYS A 321 14.76 13.36 -7.68
CA LYS A 321 13.90 12.59 -6.79
C LYS A 321 12.70 13.45 -6.39
N VAL A 322 11.66 13.43 -7.21
CA VAL A 322 10.38 14.11 -6.97
C VAL A 322 9.57 13.30 -5.96
N ARG A 323 9.15 13.91 -4.85
CA ARG A 323 8.35 13.24 -3.81
C ARG A 323 6.85 13.36 -4.06
N VAL A 324 6.41 14.45 -4.70
CA VAL A 324 5.04 14.63 -5.18
C VAL A 324 5.05 15.16 -6.61
N LEU A 325 4.43 14.43 -7.52
CA LEU A 325 4.12 14.87 -8.88
C LEU A 325 2.66 15.30 -8.92
N LYS A 326 2.40 16.60 -9.06
CA LYS A 326 1.04 17.15 -9.11
C LYS A 326 0.71 17.54 -10.54
N GLY A 327 -0.41 17.08 -11.10
CA GLY A 327 -0.76 17.41 -12.48
C GLY A 327 -2.24 17.20 -12.78
N ASN A 328 -2.74 17.90 -13.80
CA ASN A 328 -4.11 17.64 -14.27
C ASN A 328 -4.17 16.30 -15.05
N PRO A 329 -5.37 15.73 -15.32
CA PRO A 329 -5.50 14.45 -15.99
C PRO A 329 -4.75 14.34 -17.33
N GLY A 330 -4.77 15.39 -18.16
CA GLY A 330 -4.08 15.39 -19.46
C GLY A 330 -2.56 15.41 -19.31
N GLU A 331 -2.03 16.17 -18.34
CA GLU A 331 -0.61 16.21 -18.03
C GLU A 331 -0.11 14.85 -17.52
N ILE A 332 -0.85 14.23 -16.59
CA ILE A 332 -0.52 12.91 -16.04
C ILE A 332 -0.61 11.82 -17.12
N ALA A 333 -1.64 11.84 -17.97
CA ALA A 333 -1.78 10.89 -19.07
C ALA A 333 -0.60 10.99 -20.07
N CYS A 334 -0.16 12.22 -20.39
CA CYS A 334 1.01 12.43 -21.23
C CYS A 334 2.29 11.86 -20.60
N ILE A 335 2.50 12.09 -19.30
CA ILE A 335 3.67 11.54 -18.57
C ILE A 335 3.60 10.01 -18.48
N ALA A 336 2.40 9.44 -18.35
CA ALA A 336 2.16 8.00 -18.37
C ALA A 336 2.43 7.36 -19.75
N GLY A 337 2.54 8.16 -20.81
CA GLY A 337 2.81 7.69 -22.17
C GLY A 337 1.55 7.34 -22.97
N GLU A 338 0.38 7.77 -22.52
CA GLU A 338 -0.84 7.68 -23.33
C GLU A 338 -0.74 8.73 -24.45
N LYS A 339 -0.68 8.25 -25.70
CA LYS A 339 -0.72 9.12 -26.89
C LYS A 339 -2.15 9.58 -27.14
N GLU A 340 -2.60 10.59 -26.42
CA GLU A 340 -3.72 11.41 -26.87
C GLU A 340 -3.19 12.78 -27.30
N THR A 341 -3.60 13.21 -28.49
CA THR A 341 -3.30 14.53 -29.05
C THR A 341 -3.97 15.61 -28.20
N VAL A 342 -3.21 16.26 -27.33
CA VAL A 342 -3.66 17.45 -26.58
C VAL A 342 -3.76 18.62 -27.56
N SER A 343 -4.97 19.14 -27.78
CA SER A 343 -5.18 20.41 -28.49
C SER A 343 -5.69 21.44 -27.49
N GLY A 344 -4.81 22.29 -26.98
CA GLY A 344 -5.15 23.34 -26.02
C GLY A 344 -5.35 22.85 -24.57
N VAL A 345 -5.71 23.79 -23.69
CA VAL A 345 -5.76 23.60 -22.22
C VAL A 345 -7.03 22.87 -21.76
N ASP A 346 -7.98 22.62 -22.66
CA ASP A 346 -9.35 22.16 -22.36
C ASP A 346 -9.80 20.98 -23.24
N SER A 347 -9.13 19.84 -23.17
CA SER A 347 -9.62 18.61 -23.80
C SER A 347 -9.38 17.40 -22.90
N ILE A 348 -10.45 16.84 -22.34
CA ILE A 348 -10.42 15.71 -21.41
C ILE A 348 -11.09 14.50 -22.08
N SER A 349 -10.29 13.50 -22.43
CA SER A 349 -10.72 12.11 -22.37
C SER A 349 -10.18 11.53 -21.06
N THR A 350 -11.06 10.97 -20.25
CA THR A 350 -10.66 10.22 -19.04
C THR A 350 -10.00 8.90 -19.44
N PRO A 351 -8.81 8.55 -18.90
CA PRO A 351 -8.19 7.25 -19.11
C PRO A 351 -9.15 6.10 -18.79
N ARG A 352 -9.01 4.96 -19.48
CA ARG A 352 -9.87 3.77 -19.26
C ARG A 352 -9.80 3.23 -17.82
N ASP A 353 -8.69 3.45 -17.12
CA ASP A 353 -8.52 3.16 -15.68
C ASP A 353 -7.50 4.14 -15.05
N PRO A 354 -7.97 5.28 -14.48
CA PRO A 354 -7.09 6.29 -13.90
C PRO A 354 -6.34 5.78 -12.66
N HIS A 355 -6.89 4.81 -11.92
CA HIS A 355 -6.24 4.26 -10.72
C HIS A 355 -5.03 3.44 -11.09
N LEU A 356 -5.14 2.58 -12.10
CA LEU A 356 -4.03 1.78 -12.59
C LEU A 356 -2.91 2.66 -13.15
N MET A 357 -3.26 3.67 -13.95
CA MET A 357 -2.30 4.63 -14.52
C MET A 357 -1.53 5.38 -13.42
N LEU A 358 -2.25 5.97 -12.46
CA LEU A 358 -1.64 6.68 -11.33
C LEU A 358 -0.72 5.76 -10.51
N SER A 359 -1.15 4.52 -10.23
CA SER A 359 -0.36 3.54 -9.48
C SER A 359 0.92 3.15 -10.22
N GLN A 360 0.84 2.89 -11.52
CA GLN A 360 2.02 2.58 -12.34
C GLN A 360 3.00 3.75 -12.38
N LEU A 361 2.48 4.98 -12.52
CA LEU A 361 3.30 6.18 -12.57
C LEU A 361 4.00 6.45 -11.22
N ALA A 362 3.26 6.32 -10.13
CA ALA A 362 3.78 6.42 -8.76
C ALA A 362 4.90 5.42 -8.51
N LEU A 363 4.73 4.16 -8.95
CA LEU A 363 5.76 3.11 -8.85
C LEU A 363 6.98 3.41 -9.72
N LYS A 364 6.77 3.81 -10.98
CA LYS A 364 7.84 4.12 -11.94
C LYS A 364 8.77 5.21 -11.43
N TYR A 365 8.21 6.31 -10.94
CA TYR A 365 8.97 7.47 -10.46
C TYR A 365 9.23 7.46 -8.95
N LYS A 366 8.75 6.43 -8.23
CA LYS A 366 8.83 6.30 -6.77
C LYS A 366 8.35 7.56 -6.05
N THR A 367 7.19 8.05 -6.48
CA THR A 367 6.62 9.34 -6.09
C THR A 367 5.15 9.19 -5.69
N THR A 368 4.59 10.19 -5.01
CA THR A 368 3.13 10.34 -4.90
C THR A 368 2.63 11.12 -6.10
N VAL A 369 1.63 10.60 -6.82
CA VAL A 369 0.97 11.33 -7.91
C VAL A 369 -0.33 11.93 -7.38
N ALA A 370 -0.53 13.23 -7.60
CA ALA A 370 -1.63 14.02 -7.04
C ALA A 370 -2.36 14.85 -8.08
#